data_AF-A0A924KWV5-F1
#
_entry.id   AF-A0A924KWV5-F1
#
_cell.length_a   1.000
_cell.length_b   1.000
_cell.length_c   1.000
_cell.angle_alpha   90.00
_cell.angle_beta   90.00
_cell.angle_gamma   90.00
#
_symmetry.space_group_name_H-M   'P 1'
#
loop_
_entity.id
_entity.type
_entity.pdbx_description
1 polymer ?
#
loop_
_entity_poly.entity_id
_entity_poly.type
_entity_poly.pdbx_seq_one_letter_code
_entity_poly.pdbx_strand_id
1 'polypeptide(L)' 'EIVVDAKGPTNVPGVFAAGDCTVTPFKQIVIAAGDGAKAALSAFDHLIRLPVMETAEAA' A
#
# COMPACT_ATOMS: atom_id res chain seq x y z
N GLU A 1 -11.99 3.68 -8.99
CA GLU A 1 -11.37 2.63 -8.17
C GLU A 1 -9.95 2.39 -8.65
N ILE A 2 -9.08 1.91 -7.77
CA ILE A 2 -7.65 1.68 -8.00
C ILE A 2 -7.44 0.18 -8.21
N VAL A 3 -6.84 -0.18 -9.34
CA VAL A 3 -6.42 -1.56 -9.58
C VAL A 3 -5.17 -1.83 -8.74
N VAL A 4 -5.23 -2.89 -7.95
CA VAL A 4 -4.11 -3.36 -7.12
C VAL A 4 -3.90 -4.84 -7.36
N ASP A 5 -2.69 -5.32 -7.09
CA ASP A 5 -2.43 -6.75 -7.08
C ASP A 5 -2.96 -7.42 -5.78
N ALA A 6 -2.66 -8.71 -5.61
CA ALA A 6 -3.10 -9.48 -4.44
C ALA A 6 -2.59 -8.94 -3.09
N LYS A 7 -1.52 -8.13 -3.08
CA LYS A 7 -0.85 -7.59 -1.89
C LYS A 7 -1.14 -6.10 -1.64
N GLY A 8 -1.79 -5.40 -2.57
CA GLY A 8 -2.12 -3.97 -2.44
C GLY A 8 -1.25 -2.95 -3.20
N PRO A 9 -0.07 -3.30 -3.76
CA PRO A 9 0.62 -2.43 -4.73
C PRO A 9 -0.23 -1.97 -5.91
N THR A 10 -0.03 -0.72 -6.32
CA THR A 10 -0.54 -0.14 -7.57
C THR A 10 0.49 -0.29 -8.70
N ASN A 11 0.23 0.31 -9.86
CA ASN A 11 1.21 0.41 -10.94
C ASN A 11 2.35 1.42 -10.66
N VAL A 12 2.25 2.23 -9.60
CA VAL A 12 3.29 3.18 -9.21
C VAL A 12 4.12 2.57 -8.06
N PRO A 13 5.44 2.40 -8.22
CA PRO A 13 6.30 1.88 -7.16
C PRO A 13 6.20 2.68 -5.87
N GLY A 14 6.06 1.99 -4.74
CA GLY A 14 5.90 2.62 -3.42
C GLY A 14 4.50 3.14 -3.12
N VAL A 15 3.54 3.03 -4.04
CA VAL A 15 2.14 3.43 -3.85
C VAL A 15 1.25 2.20 -3.72
N PHE A 16 0.47 2.18 -2.63
CA PHE A 16 -0.41 1.08 -2.25
C PHE A 16 -1.84 1.60 -2.05
N ALA A 17 -2.83 0.73 -2.25
CA ALA A 17 -4.24 1.06 -1.98
C ALA A 17 -4.97 -0.11 -1.31
N ALA A 18 -5.98 0.20 -0.52
CA ALA A 18 -6.76 -0.76 0.26
C ALA A 18 -8.18 -0.26 0.52
N GLY A 19 -9.11 -1.19 0.76
CA GLY A 19 -10.50 -0.87 1.07
C GLY A 19 -11.28 -0.33 -0.12
N ASP A 20 -12.27 0.51 0.14
CA ASP A 20 -13.31 0.82 -0.85
C ASP A 20 -12.80 1.57 -2.09
N CYS A 21 -11.62 2.20 -2.00
CA CYS A 21 -11.00 2.84 -3.15
C CYS A 21 -10.43 1.85 -4.17
N THR A 22 -10.27 0.57 -3.83
CA THR A 22 -9.78 -0.48 -4.75
C THR A 22 -10.91 -1.12 -5.55
N VAL A 23 -10.57 -2.07 -6.42
CA VAL A 23 -11.52 -2.88 -7.19
C VAL A 23 -12.12 -4.07 -6.41
N THR A 24 -11.87 -4.19 -5.09
CA THR A 24 -12.48 -5.24 -4.26
C THR A 24 -14.02 -5.12 -4.35
N PRO A 25 -14.75 -6.20 -4.70
CA PRO A 25 -16.19 -6.12 -4.97
C PRO A 25 -17.03 -5.89 -3.70
N PHE A 26 -16.52 -6.27 -2.53
CA PHE A 26 -17.25 -6.18 -1.26
C PHE A 26 -16.70 -5.05 -0.39
N LYS A 27 -17.55 -4.06 -0.13
CA LYS A 27 -17.20 -2.79 0.51
C LYS A 27 -17.65 -2.79 1.98
N GLN A 28 -16.96 -3.56 2.81
CA GLN A 28 -17.30 -3.74 4.24
C GLN A 28 -16.09 -3.38 5.11
N ILE A 29 -16.36 -2.84 6.32
CA ILE A 29 -15.32 -2.36 7.24
C ILE A 29 -14.25 -3.42 7.50
N VAL A 30 -14.65 -4.66 7.80
CA VAL A 30 -13.71 -5.74 8.10
C VAL A 30 -12.87 -6.15 6.88
N ILE A 31 -13.43 -6.03 5.68
CA ILE A 31 -12.73 -6.33 4.42
C ILE A 31 -11.68 -5.24 4.16
N ALA A 32 -12.09 -3.96 4.28
CA ALA A 32 -11.19 -2.82 4.15
C ALA A 32 -10.05 -2.87 5.19
N ALA A 33 -10.34 -3.29 6.43
CA ALA A 33 -9.33 -3.47 7.46
C ALA A 33 -8.32 -4.57 7.10
N GLY A 34 -8.79 -5.72 6.59
CA GLY A 34 -7.92 -6.80 6.12
C GLY A 34 -7.05 -6.39 4.93
N ASP A 35 -7.64 -5.71 3.95
CA ASP A 35 -6.89 -5.14 2.81
C ASP A 35 -5.86 -4.11 3.28
N GLY A 36 -6.21 -3.28 4.27
CA GLY A 36 -5.31 -2.30 4.88
C GLY A 36 -4.10 -2.96 5.55
N ALA A 37 -4.32 -4.02 6.33
CA ALA A 37 -3.24 -4.76 6.98
C ALA A 37 -2.25 -5.36 5.95
N LYS A 38 -2.79 -5.90 4.85
CA LYS A 38 -2.01 -6.48 3.75
C LYS A 38 -1.20 -5.43 2.98
N ALA A 39 -1.82 -4.29 2.65
CA ALA A 39 -1.14 -3.17 2.01
C ALA A 39 -0.04 -2.58 2.91
N ALA A 40 -0.29 -2.46 4.21
CA ALA A 40 0.69 -1.97 5.18
C ALA A 40 1.93 -2.88 5.30
N LEU A 41 1.74 -4.21 5.36
CA LEU A 41 2.86 -5.16 5.37
C LEU A 41 3.67 -5.11 4.07
N SER A 42 3.00 -4.89 2.94
CA SER A 42 3.66 -4.76 1.63
C SER A 42 4.42 -3.45 1.50
N ALA A 43 3.88 -2.36 2.03
CA ALA A 43 4.57 -1.07 2.13
C ALA A 43 5.80 -1.19 3.04
N PHE A 44 5.68 -1.89 4.17
CA PHE A 44 6.81 -2.16 5.05
C PHE A 44 7.91 -2.96 4.34
N ASP A 45 7.58 -4.09 3.68
CA ASP A 45 8.55 -4.89 2.91
C ASP A 45 9.23 -4.05 1.80
N HIS A 46 8.49 -3.15 1.17
CA HIS A 46 9.06 -2.20 0.21
C HIS A 46 10.09 -1.27 0.87
N LEU A 47 9.73 -0.61 1.97
CA LEU A 47 10.58 0.36 2.66
C LEU A 47 11.89 -0.26 3.18
N ILE A 48 11.85 -1.45 3.77
CA ILE A 48 13.06 -2.10 4.30
C ILE A 48 14.04 -2.55 3.20
N ARG A 49 13.57 -2.65 1.94
CA ARG A 49 14.39 -2.99 0.78
C ARG A 49 14.93 -1.77 0.07
N LEU A 50 14.45 -0.57 0.40
CA LEU A 50 14.99 0.67 -0.14
C LEU A 50 16.35 0.97 0.50
N PRO A 51 17.29 1.55 -0.27
CA PRO A 51 18.49 2.12 0.32
C PRO A 51 18.08 3.23 1.29
N VAL A 52 18.78 3.33 2.42
CA VAL A 52 18.58 4.42 3.37
C VAL A 52 18.84 5.73 2.62
N MET A 53 17.82 6.54 2.40
CA MET A 53 18.03 7.91 1.94
C MET A 53 18.63 8.69 3.10
N GLU A 54 19.84 9.20 2.94
CA GLU A 54 20.32 10.30 3.79
C GLU A 54 19.33 11.46 3.61
N THR A 55 18.67 11.84 4.71
CA THR A 55 17.87 13.06 4.76
C THR A 55 18.76 14.23 4.35
N ALA A 56 18.49 14.83 3.19
CA ALA A 56 19.04 16.12 2.84
C ALA A 56 18.60 17.10 3.92
N GLU A 57 19.55 17.60 4.71
CA GLU A 57 19.34 18.63 5.71
C GLU A 57 18.59 19.79 5.06
N ALA A 58 17.42 20.11 5.62
CA ALA A 58 16.62 21.24 5.19
C ALA A 58 17.43 22.53 5.41
N ALA A 59 17.85 23.16 4.31
CA ALA A 59 18.35 24.52 4.24
C ALA A 59 17.19 25.53 4.32
#